data_AF-A0AA50D2K3-F1
#
_entry.id   AF-A0AA50D2K3-F1
#
_cell.length_a   1.000
_cell.length_b   1.000
_cell.length_c   1.000
_cell.angle_alpha   90.00
_cell.angle_beta   90.00
_cell.angle_gamma   90.00
#
_symmetry.space_group_name_H-M   'P 1'
#
loop_
_entity.id
_entity.type
_entity.pdbx_description
1 polymer ?
#
loop_
_entity_poly.entity_id
_entity_poly.type
_entity_poly.pdbx_seq_one_letter_code
_entity_poly.pdbx_strand_id
1 'polypeptide(L)'
;MPTFQVGQKVVCINDRFKNVSIDQGIRKGQVYTVRWAGHYRHYVDGDFYGIKLMELYRGKDDGPEGYGAVDMPFRASRFRPLVSDRIRNMLGMKAPQPKTVVAKPSIVPAIRPKPRVVTPEREKEDV
;
A
#
# COMPACT_ATOMS: atom_id res chain seq x y z
N MET A 1 1.83 -17.01 14.51
CA MET A 1 1.93 -15.72 13.77
C MET A 1 2.92 -14.83 14.51
N PRO A 2 3.77 -14.04 13.83
CA PRO A 2 4.62 -13.08 14.51
C PRO A 2 3.75 -12.03 15.22
N THR A 3 3.99 -11.86 16.52
CA THR A 3 3.31 -10.86 17.35
C THR A 3 3.97 -9.50 17.12
N PHE A 4 3.17 -8.48 16.77
CA PHE A 4 3.65 -7.10 16.62
C PHE A 4 3.75 -6.40 17.97
N GLN A 5 4.75 -5.52 18.12
CA GLN A 5 4.96 -4.68 19.29
C GLN A 5 4.65 -3.21 18.98
N VAL A 6 4.15 -2.47 19.97
CA VAL A 6 3.98 -1.01 19.86
C VAL A 6 5.35 -0.35 19.64
N GLY A 7 5.42 0.65 18.75
CA GLY A 7 6.65 1.32 18.32
C GLY A 7 7.41 0.59 17.21
N GLN A 8 7.01 -0.64 16.86
CA GLN A 8 7.68 -1.42 15.82
C GLN A 8 7.41 -0.84 14.43
N LYS A 9 8.47 -0.69 13.62
CA LYS A 9 8.33 -0.36 12.20
C LYS A 9 7.93 -1.60 11.38
N VAL A 10 6.96 -1.42 10.50
CA VAL A 10 6.42 -2.47 9.64
C VAL A 10 6.25 -1.96 8.22
N VAL A 11 6.44 -2.83 7.23
CA VAL A 11 6.16 -2.52 5.82
C VAL A 11 4.83 -3.14 5.42
N CYS A 12 3.99 -2.37 4.72
CA CYS A 12 2.78 -2.90 4.10
C CYS A 12 3.14 -3.76 2.89
N ILE A 13 2.69 -5.01 2.86
CA ILE A 13 2.90 -5.95 1.75
C ILE A 13 1.63 -6.17 0.92
N ASN A 14 0.46 -5.79 1.44
CA ASN A 14 -0.83 -5.93 0.78
C ASN A 14 -1.81 -4.83 1.20
N ASP A 15 -2.02 -3.87 0.31
CA ASP A 15 -2.94 -2.74 0.45
C ASP A 15 -4.33 -2.96 -0.19
N ARG A 16 -4.66 -4.19 -0.61
CA ARG A 16 -5.94 -4.50 -1.27
C ARG A 16 -7.02 -4.97 -0.29
N PHE A 17 -8.22 -4.41 -0.35
CA PHE A 17 -9.36 -4.77 0.50
C PHE A 17 -10.44 -5.47 -0.32
N LYS A 18 -10.91 -6.64 0.13
CA LYS A 18 -11.90 -7.44 -0.62
C LYS A 18 -13.34 -6.92 -0.45
N ASN A 19 -13.68 -6.49 0.76
CA ASN A 19 -15.05 -6.20 1.16
C ASN A 19 -15.38 -4.70 1.20
N VAL A 20 -14.42 -3.84 0.81
CA VAL A 20 -14.54 -2.38 0.93
C VAL A 20 -13.93 -1.74 -0.32
N SER A 21 -14.67 -0.81 -0.93
CA SER A 21 -14.23 -0.01 -2.09
C SER A 21 -13.53 1.30 -1.70
N ILE A 22 -13.74 1.77 -0.48
CA ILE A 22 -13.14 2.99 0.06
C ILE A 22 -11.64 2.76 0.33
N ASP A 23 -10.81 3.72 -0.07
CA ASP A 23 -9.38 3.72 0.23
C ASP A 23 -9.14 3.80 1.75
N GLN A 24 -8.36 2.85 2.26
CA GLN A 24 -8.04 2.74 3.68
C GLN A 24 -6.69 3.39 4.05
N GLY A 25 -6.03 4.06 3.11
CA GLY A 25 -4.86 4.90 3.32
C GLY A 25 -3.50 4.18 3.36
N ILE A 26 -3.48 2.85 3.54
CA ILE A 26 -2.22 2.09 3.49
C ILE A 26 -1.74 1.92 2.04
N ARG A 27 -0.42 1.86 1.85
CA ARG A 27 0.22 1.69 0.54
C ARG A 27 1.25 0.58 0.59
N LYS A 28 1.22 -0.34 -0.37
CA LYS A 28 2.21 -1.43 -0.47
C LYS A 28 3.62 -0.84 -0.63
N GLY A 29 4.57 -1.36 0.14
CA GLY A 29 5.95 -0.89 0.19
C GLY A 29 6.20 0.26 1.17
N GLN A 30 5.15 0.94 1.64
CA GLN A 30 5.30 2.01 2.62
C GLN A 30 5.53 1.45 4.02
N VAL A 31 6.37 2.16 4.77
CA VAL A 31 6.72 1.85 6.16
C VAL A 31 5.81 2.64 7.10
N TYR A 32 5.34 1.96 8.13
CA TYR A 32 4.47 2.49 9.18
C TYR A 32 4.97 2.07 10.56
N THR A 33 4.46 2.71 11.60
CA THR A 33 4.82 2.43 12.99
C THR A 33 3.60 1.89 13.74
N VAL A 34 3.73 0.74 14.38
CA VAL A 34 2.63 0.13 15.14
C VAL A 34 2.32 0.97 16.38
N ARG A 35 1.05 1.33 16.60
CA ARG A 35 0.58 2.01 17.82
C ARG A 35 -0.29 1.15 18.73
N TRP A 36 -0.85 0.08 18.17
CA TRP A 36 -1.64 -0.91 18.89
C TRP A 36 -1.57 -2.23 18.13
N ALA A 37 -1.58 -3.35 18.85
CA ALA A 37 -1.71 -4.67 18.27
C ALA A 37 -2.57 -5.54 19.20
N GLY A 38 -3.45 -6.36 18.62
CA GLY A 38 -4.34 -7.20 19.40
C GLY A 38 -5.36 -7.94 18.55
N HIS A 39 -6.10 -8.84 19.21
CA HIS A 39 -7.25 -9.48 18.58
C HIS A 39 -8.41 -8.50 18.46
N TYR A 40 -9.11 -8.55 17.34
CA TYR A 40 -10.27 -7.73 17.05
C TYR A 40 -11.33 -8.54 16.31
N ARG A 41 -12.60 -8.29 16.64
CA ARG A 41 -13.76 -8.90 15.98
C ARG A 41 -14.45 -7.86 15.12
N HIS A 42 -14.51 -8.10 13.82
CA HIS A 42 -15.24 -7.26 12.87
C HIS A 42 -16.50 -7.98 12.37
N TYR A 43 -17.60 -7.26 12.23
CA TYR A 43 -18.89 -7.86 11.84
C TYR A 43 -18.87 -8.50 10.44
N VAL A 44 -18.14 -7.93 9.47
CA VAL A 44 -17.99 -8.51 8.10
C VAL A 44 -16.81 -9.46 8.01
N ASP A 45 -15.73 -9.16 8.73
CA ASP A 45 -14.41 -9.75 8.48
C ASP A 45 -14.10 -10.89 9.48
N GLY A 46 -14.95 -11.08 10.48
CA GLY A 46 -14.75 -12.04 11.57
C GLY A 46 -13.63 -11.64 12.52
N ASP A 47 -13.11 -12.63 13.25
CA ASP A 47 -12.02 -12.45 14.20
C ASP A 47 -10.67 -12.40 13.48
N PHE A 48 -9.81 -11.46 13.86
CA PHE A 48 -8.44 -11.39 13.34
C PHE A 48 -7.47 -10.73 14.30
N TYR A 49 -6.18 -11.02 14.10
CA TYR A 49 -5.10 -10.24 14.72
C TYR A 49 -4.87 -8.97 13.91
N GLY A 50 -5.03 -7.82 14.56
CA GLY A 50 -5.01 -6.50 13.95
C GLY A 50 -3.92 -5.60 14.51
N ILE A 51 -3.57 -4.58 13.75
CA ILE A 51 -2.68 -3.49 14.17
C ILE A 51 -3.29 -2.13 13.81
N LYS A 52 -2.99 -1.11 14.62
CA LYS A 52 -3.20 0.29 14.29
C LYS A 52 -1.85 0.95 14.03
N LEU A 53 -1.81 1.97 13.17
CA LEU A 53 -0.58 2.60 12.72
C LEU A 53 -0.52 4.06 13.19
N MET A 54 0.64 4.54 13.64
CA MET A 54 0.81 5.92 14.12
C MET A 54 0.46 6.95 13.05
N GLU A 55 0.82 6.66 11.80
CA GLU A 55 0.69 7.58 10.66
C GLU A 55 -0.74 7.64 10.11
N LEU A 56 -1.63 6.73 10.54
CA LEU A 56 -2.98 6.62 10.02
C LEU A 56 -3.99 6.44 11.15
N TYR A 57 -4.88 7.44 11.28
CA TYR A 57 -6.09 7.34 12.07
C TYR A 57 -7.27 7.05 11.15
N ARG A 58 -8.01 5.97 11.40
CA ARG A 58 -9.07 5.49 10.50
C ARG A 58 -10.44 6.14 10.72
N GLY A 59 -10.48 7.20 11.52
CA GLY A 59 -11.69 7.97 11.72
C GLY A 59 -12.69 7.25 12.62
N LYS A 60 -13.92 7.75 12.57
CA LYS A 60 -15.06 7.28 13.35
C LYS A 60 -15.99 6.50 12.42
N ASP A 61 -15.85 5.17 12.38
CA ASP A 61 -16.64 4.30 11.49
C ASP A 61 -17.87 3.69 12.20
N ASP A 62 -18.05 3.97 13.50
CA ASP A 62 -19.25 3.66 14.29
C ASP A 62 -20.38 4.64 13.95
N GLY A 63 -20.92 4.53 12.74
CA GLY A 63 -22.17 5.19 12.36
C GLY A 63 -23.31 4.92 13.36
N PRO A 64 -24.49 5.55 13.21
CA PRO A 64 -25.59 5.45 14.19
C PRO A 64 -26.01 3.99 14.48
N GLU A 65 -25.77 3.09 13.54
CA GLU A 65 -26.06 1.66 13.66
C GLU A 65 -24.95 0.83 14.34
N GLY A 66 -23.78 1.43 14.62
CA GLY A 66 -22.69 0.81 15.40
C GLY A 66 -21.90 -0.30 14.70
N TYR A 67 -22.04 -0.48 13.38
CA TYR A 67 -21.37 -1.57 12.66
C TYR A 67 -19.85 -1.42 12.57
N GLY A 68 -19.33 -0.19 12.55
CA GLY A 68 -17.88 0.03 12.52
C GLY A 68 -17.27 0.25 13.90
N ALA A 69 -16.05 0.77 13.91
CA ALA A 69 -15.36 1.14 15.14
C ALA A 69 -14.64 2.46 14.95
N VAL A 70 -14.49 3.17 16.06
CA VAL A 70 -13.50 4.24 16.15
C VAL A 70 -12.14 3.64 15.87
N ASP A 71 -11.54 4.09 14.77
CA ASP A 71 -10.17 3.82 14.44
C ASP A 71 -9.87 2.32 14.26
N MET A 72 -10.60 1.72 13.33
CA MET A 72 -10.59 0.30 12.98
C MET A 72 -9.17 -0.26 12.72
N PRO A 73 -8.76 -1.40 13.32
CA PRO A 73 -7.45 -1.98 13.05
C PRO A 73 -7.35 -2.56 11.64
N PHE A 74 -6.14 -2.56 11.07
CA PHE A 74 -5.83 -3.30 9.86
C PHE A 74 -5.46 -4.75 10.20
N ARG A 75 -5.80 -5.70 9.34
CA ARG A 75 -5.30 -7.08 9.48
C ARG A 75 -3.78 -7.11 9.47
N ALA A 76 -3.20 -7.67 10.52
CA ALA A 76 -1.77 -7.72 10.72
C ALA A 76 -1.03 -8.52 9.63
N SER A 77 -1.72 -9.47 8.98
CA SER A 77 -1.20 -10.25 7.84
C SER A 77 -0.85 -9.41 6.61
N ARG A 78 -1.31 -8.16 6.54
CA ARG A 78 -0.97 -7.19 5.49
C ARG A 78 0.41 -6.56 5.68
N PHE A 79 1.08 -6.83 6.79
CA PHE A 79 2.32 -6.18 7.18
C PHE A 79 3.42 -7.19 7.48
N ARG A 80 4.66 -6.73 7.33
CA ARG A 80 5.85 -7.47 7.77
C ARG A 80 6.70 -6.60 8.70
N PRO A 81 7.20 -7.16 9.81
CA PRO A 81 8.22 -6.52 10.64
C PRO A 81 9.40 -6.06 9.79
N LEU A 82 9.84 -4.81 10.00
CA LEU A 82 11.19 -4.43 9.61
C LEU A 82 12.13 -4.84 10.74
N VAL A 83 13.08 -5.71 10.42
CA VAL A 83 14.15 -6.08 11.33
C VAL A 83 15.23 -5.01 11.20
N SER A 84 15.69 -4.46 12.32
CA SER A 84 16.76 -3.47 12.30
C SER A 84 18.04 -4.09 11.74
N ASP A 85 18.85 -3.29 11.05
CA ASP A 85 20.13 -3.77 10.49
C ASP A 85 21.07 -4.30 11.56
N ARG A 86 20.96 -3.81 12.80
CA ARG A 86 21.72 -4.35 13.95
C ARG A 86 21.37 -5.82 14.21
N ILE A 87 20.08 -6.15 14.30
CA ILE A 87 19.61 -7.52 14.51
C ILE A 87 19.91 -8.37 13.27
N ARG A 88 19.77 -7.79 12.08
CA ARG A 88 20.11 -8.44 10.82
C ARG A 88 21.58 -8.84 10.74
N ASN A 89 22.48 -7.95 11.18
CA ASN A 89 23.92 -8.18 11.26
C ASN A 89 24.24 -9.24 12.32
N MET A 90 23.58 -9.20 13.49
CA MET A 90 23.72 -10.25 14.53
C MET A 90 23.26 -11.63 14.04
N LEU A 91 22.20 -11.68 13.24
CA LEU A 91 21.66 -12.92 12.67
C LEU A 91 22.44 -13.40 11.42
N GLY A 92 23.53 -12.72 11.03
CA GLY A 92 24.31 -13.07 9.84
C GLY A 92 23.53 -12.92 8.52
N MET A 93 22.40 -12.20 8.53
CA MET A 93 21.51 -12.07 7.38
C MET A 93 22.04 -11.01 6.40
N LYS A 94 22.92 -11.42 5.48
CA LYS A 94 23.41 -10.51 4.41
C LYS A 94 22.23 -9.97 3.61
N ALA A 95 22.15 -8.65 3.45
CA ALA A 95 21.23 -8.06 2.49
C ALA A 95 21.58 -8.60 1.09
N PRO A 96 20.58 -8.95 0.26
CA PRO A 96 20.86 -9.27 -1.13
C PRO A 96 21.59 -8.07 -1.73
N GLN A 97 22.79 -8.33 -2.27
CA GLN A 97 23.55 -7.29 -2.94
C GLN A 97 22.66 -6.70 -4.04
N PRO A 98 22.57 -5.37 -4.17
CA PRO A 98 21.86 -4.79 -5.29
C PRO A 98 22.48 -5.39 -6.54
N LYS A 99 21.70 -6.16 -7.31
CA LYS A 99 22.13 -6.60 -8.63
C LYS A 99 22.41 -5.31 -9.36
N THR A 100 23.69 -5.03 -9.63
CA THR A 100 24.11 -3.94 -10.49
C THR A 100 23.30 -4.11 -11.75
N VAL A 101 22.28 -3.27 -11.93
CA VAL A 101 21.57 -3.19 -13.19
C VAL A 101 22.64 -2.63 -14.10
N VAL A 102 23.33 -3.50 -14.82
CA VAL A 102 24.21 -3.11 -15.91
C VAL A 102 23.32 -2.25 -16.79
N ALA A 103 23.56 -0.95 -16.73
CA ALA A 103 22.91 0.02 -17.59
C ALA A 103 23.31 -0.36 -19.01
N LYS A 104 22.54 -1.25 -19.64
CA LYS A 104 22.55 -1.34 -21.09
C LYS A 104 22.12 0.06 -21.55
N PRO A 105 22.94 0.77 -22.35
CA PRO A 105 22.53 2.05 -22.87
C PRO A 105 21.19 1.84 -23.59
N SER A 106 20.17 2.55 -23.13
CA SER A 106 18.86 2.56 -23.75
C SER A 106 19.04 3.08 -25.17
N ILE A 107 19.05 2.19 -26.15
CA ILE A 107 18.84 2.56 -27.56
C ILE A 107 17.38 2.97 -27.63
N VAL A 108 17.10 4.24 -27.35
CA VAL A 108 15.79 4.83 -27.64
C VAL A 108 15.70 4.91 -29.16
N PRO A 109 14.78 4.21 -29.83
CA PRO A 109 14.53 4.45 -31.25
C PRO A 109 13.96 5.86 -31.39
N ALA A 110 14.55 6.68 -32.26
CA ALA A 110 14.04 8.00 -32.57
C ALA A 110 12.57 7.91 -33.00
N ILE A 111 11.67 8.47 -32.19
CA ILE A 111 10.25 8.59 -32.51
C ILE A 111 10.16 9.51 -33.73
N ARG A 112 9.85 8.95 -34.90
CA ARG A 112 9.47 9.75 -36.07
C ARG A 112 8.16 10.46 -35.74
N PRO A 113 8.06 11.79 -35.93
CA PRO A 113 6.81 12.50 -35.71
C PRO A 113 5.75 11.97 -36.68
N LYS A 114 4.55 11.67 -36.15
CA LYS A 114 3.40 11.25 -36.96
C LYS A 114 3.01 12.38 -37.92
N PRO A 115 2.65 12.09 -39.18
CA PRO A 115 2.13 13.10 -40.09
C PRO A 115 0.85 13.72 -39.52
N ARG A 116 0.77 15.05 -39.61
CA ARG A 116 -0.36 15.85 -39.14
C ARG A 116 -1.59 15.49 -39.97
N VAL A 117 -2.61 14.93 -39.32
CA VAL A 117 -3.92 14.72 -39.94
C VAL A 117 -4.52 16.09 -40.23
N VAL A 118 -4.72 16.40 -41.51
CA VAL A 118 -5.47 17.58 -41.95
C VAL A 118 -6.94 17.17 -41.98
N THR A 119 -7.75 17.78 -41.12
CA THR A 119 -9.21 17.66 -41.19
C THR A 119 -9.71 18.32 -42.48
N PRO A 120 -10.56 17.66 -43.28
CA PRO A 120 -11.15 18.29 -44.45
C PRO A 120 -12.10 19.42 -44.02
N GLU A 121 -12.09 20.52 -44.76
CA GLU A 121 -13.03 21.63 -44.58
C GLU A 121 -14.45 21.15 -44.87
N ARG A 122 -15.39 21.51 -43.99
CA ARG A 122 -16.81 21.23 -44.14
C ARG A 122 -17.34 22.13 -45.26
N GLU A 123 -17.75 21.52 -46.36
CA GLU A 123 -18.49 22.24 -47.41
C GLU A 123 -19.71 22.92 -46.77
N LYS A 124 -19.85 24.22 -47.07
CA LYS A 124 -21.04 24.99 -46.72
C LYS A 124 -22.17 24.44 -47.60
N GLU A 125 -23.19 23.86 -46.99
CA GLU A 125 -24.49 23.77 -47.65
C GLU A 125 -25.10 25.18 -47.65
N ASP A 126 -25.29 25.71 -48.85
CA ASP A 126 -26.04 26.92 -49.14
C ASP A 126 -27.55 26.68 -48.89
N VAL A 127 -28.14 27.65 -48.19
CA VAL A 127 -29.56 28.05 -48.00
C VAL A 127 -30.67 27.13 -48.51
#